data_AF-A0A2H9QJW7-F1
#
_entry.id   AF-A0A2H9QJW7-F1
#
_cell.length_a   1.000
_cell.length_b   1.000
_cell.length_c   1.000
_cell.angle_alpha   90.00
_cell.angle_beta   90.00
_cell.angle_gamma   90.00
#
_symmetry.space_group_name_H-M   'P 1'
#
loop_
_entity.id
_entity.type
_entity.pdbx_description
1 polymer ?
#
loop_
_entity_poly.entity_id
_entity_poly.type
_entity_poly.pdbx_seq_one_letter_code
_entity_poly.pdbx_strand_id
1 'polypeptide(L)'
;MSKSKTKVKKEFDDFAKKITKLESLRQQLNALDTKGFETEARLIRAKLKDTDAIPQITKEINSLKNKIERRHTKPMVSRKDRKEHEEIIKENKKMQARINELQRLIKKKRRVFTKKQLDDKEVKYVRDIPKLEKELGDLINRFDRHTSSAKIKIDSGVGFVVDSKFDDFIRNIKGELSERLRDKELFMDETLKYDLGEQKKIFADRYKKLVHDFHKKYKDKLNNDLKKEVKQKFNSELRKKLDDEKKKLVDSLMKKNARRMEKERKEVREKLHKHYREKEDALKKNVRKQKESLKRKMDKLKKQEKNLLAKSKGKDAEIERIKKRYGFLRDKENEKFEKLKKDQAEKFRRLKDEEEKKFGNKLKEEKKKIFEEEEELRKVLKLKEAEIESKEKEFYRKIKSLQSKRVMDAKERKRHENIIRAKRKELVRLKKFHEKSIRKKKEELQGKMKKEKLNLEKIFRDKRNEDEKELVAREKEIERKLKEAESKKKEAGRIAEREMREIERIKKGIDLEKEKIKRDEEERLAEIESKEKENADREVKKEKDRLKKDLEEKVAKIKKEHDATVKRETSRKEKEMKERLEKELELRLNDAVARKEKELQRKKQEVEKHIMEQAKKIFA
;
A
#
# COMPACT_ATOMS: atom_id res chain seq x y z
N MET A 1 -55.83 -15.39 43.37
CA MET A 1 -55.64 -13.98 42.94
C MET A 1 -55.97 -13.84 41.46
N SER A 2 -57.19 -13.43 41.11
CA SER A 2 -57.56 -13.14 39.72
C SER A 2 -56.97 -11.79 39.32
N LYS A 3 -55.93 -11.78 38.48
CA LYS A 3 -55.55 -10.54 37.78
C LYS A 3 -56.80 -10.03 37.07
N SER A 4 -57.24 -8.82 37.38
CA SER A 4 -58.47 -8.25 36.80
C SER A 4 -58.38 -8.31 35.28
N LYS A 5 -59.47 -8.69 34.59
CA LYS A 5 -59.53 -8.81 33.12
C LYS A 5 -58.96 -7.57 32.40
N THR A 6 -59.06 -6.40 33.04
CA THR A 6 -58.48 -5.12 32.59
C THR A 6 -56.95 -5.10 32.56
N LYS A 7 -56.26 -5.71 33.53
CA LYS A 7 -54.79 -5.80 33.55
C LYS A 7 -54.28 -6.69 32.42
N VAL A 8 -54.96 -7.83 32.18
CA VAL A 8 -54.61 -8.74 31.08
C VAL A 8 -54.79 -8.07 29.72
N LYS A 9 -55.89 -7.33 29.51
CA LYS A 9 -56.09 -6.55 28.28
C LYS A 9 -54.98 -5.52 28.06
N LYS A 10 -54.59 -4.76 29.11
CA LYS A 10 -53.48 -3.80 29.02
C LYS A 10 -52.14 -4.47 28.71
N GLU A 11 -51.83 -5.59 29.37
CA GLU A 11 -50.61 -6.38 29.10
C GLU A 11 -50.59 -6.85 27.63
N PHE A 12 -51.73 -7.27 27.08
CA PHE A 12 -51.86 -7.70 25.69
C PHE A 12 -51.68 -6.54 24.70
N ASP A 13 -52.32 -5.40 24.94
CA ASP A 13 -52.20 -4.21 24.11
C ASP A 13 -50.76 -3.66 24.10
N ASP A 14 -50.10 -3.66 25.25
CA ASP A 14 -48.70 -3.24 25.37
C ASP A 14 -47.76 -4.20 24.66
N PHE A 15 -48.04 -5.51 24.70
CA PHE A 15 -47.31 -6.51 23.94
C PHE A 15 -47.51 -6.34 22.42
N ALA A 16 -48.74 -6.09 21.97
CA ALA A 16 -49.04 -5.81 20.56
C ALA A 16 -48.32 -4.55 20.06
N LYS A 17 -48.24 -3.49 20.88
CA LYS A 17 -47.44 -2.30 20.59
C LYS A 17 -45.94 -2.61 20.52
N LYS A 18 -45.42 -3.48 21.38
CA LYS A 18 -44.01 -3.93 21.31
C LYS A 18 -43.73 -4.69 20.02
N ILE A 19 -44.63 -5.57 19.58
CA ILE A 19 -44.48 -6.33 18.32
C ILE A 19 -44.48 -5.39 17.10
N THR A 20 -45.46 -4.50 16.99
CA THR A 20 -45.53 -3.55 15.86
C THR A 20 -44.29 -2.65 15.82
N LYS A 21 -43.78 -2.24 16.98
CA LYS A 21 -42.51 -1.49 17.07
C LYS A 21 -41.30 -2.31 16.62
N LEU A 22 -41.19 -3.58 17.01
CA LEU A 22 -40.12 -4.47 16.53
C LEU A 22 -40.17 -4.64 15.01
N GLU A 23 -41.36 -4.78 14.44
CA GLU A 23 -41.55 -4.92 13.00
C GLU A 23 -41.10 -3.66 12.25
N SER A 24 -41.43 -2.47 12.76
CA SER A 24 -40.94 -1.20 12.21
C SER A 24 -39.41 -1.09 12.25
N LEU A 25 -38.76 -1.52 13.33
CA LEU A 25 -37.30 -1.53 13.46
C LEU A 25 -36.64 -2.54 12.51
N ARG A 26 -37.30 -3.67 12.27
CA ARG A 26 -36.86 -4.68 11.29
C ARG A 26 -36.89 -4.12 9.87
N GLN A 27 -37.97 -3.42 9.49
CA GLN A 27 -38.07 -2.76 8.19
C GLN A 27 -37.01 -1.66 8.03
N GLN A 28 -36.80 -0.82 9.05
CA GLN A 28 -35.75 0.21 9.04
C GLN A 28 -34.35 -0.38 8.86
N LEU A 29 -34.03 -1.48 9.56
CA LEU A 29 -32.74 -2.15 9.44
C LEU A 29 -32.53 -2.75 8.04
N ASN A 30 -33.58 -3.30 7.42
CA ASN A 30 -33.51 -3.85 6.07
C ASN A 30 -33.37 -2.78 4.98
N ALA A 31 -33.86 -1.57 5.23
CA ALA A 31 -33.72 -0.44 4.31
C ALA A 31 -32.33 0.22 4.33
N LEU A 32 -31.49 -0.03 5.35
CA LEU A 32 -30.13 0.52 5.45
C LEU A 32 -29.14 -0.28 4.58
N ASP A 33 -28.22 0.41 3.88
CA ASP A 33 -27.11 -0.24 3.18
C ASP A 33 -26.04 -0.71 4.18
N THR A 34 -26.12 -1.99 4.57
CA THR A 34 -25.25 -2.57 5.60
C THR A 34 -23.88 -3.04 5.06
N LYS A 35 -23.51 -2.74 3.81
CA LYS A 35 -22.27 -3.23 3.20
C LYS A 35 -21.05 -2.66 3.94
N GLY A 36 -20.23 -3.51 4.55
CA GLY A 36 -19.11 -3.18 5.43
C GLY A 36 -19.45 -2.96 6.91
N PHE A 37 -20.71 -3.18 7.31
CA PHE A 37 -21.16 -3.21 8.71
C PHE A 37 -22.00 -4.47 9.01
N GLU A 38 -21.73 -5.58 8.31
CA GLU A 38 -22.54 -6.79 8.33
C GLU A 38 -22.61 -7.44 9.72
N THR A 39 -21.52 -7.34 10.48
CA THR A 39 -21.44 -7.88 11.86
C THR A 39 -22.38 -7.15 12.80
N GLU A 40 -22.41 -5.82 12.74
CA GLU A 40 -23.30 -4.98 13.56
C GLU A 40 -24.76 -5.22 13.17
N ALA A 41 -25.06 -5.25 11.86
CA ALA A 41 -26.40 -5.56 11.37
C ALA A 41 -26.87 -6.96 11.81
N ARG A 42 -25.97 -7.97 11.80
CA ARG A 42 -26.28 -9.34 12.25
C ARG A 42 -26.60 -9.39 13.74
N LEU A 43 -25.86 -8.65 14.57
CA LEU A 43 -26.11 -8.58 16.01
C LEU A 43 -27.48 -7.94 16.31
N ILE A 44 -27.82 -6.86 15.61
CA ILE A 44 -29.13 -6.20 15.74
C ILE A 44 -30.25 -7.17 15.31
N ARG A 45 -30.07 -7.91 14.21
CA ARG A 45 -31.04 -8.93 13.75
C ARG A 45 -31.26 -10.05 14.76
N ALA A 46 -30.24 -10.46 15.50
CA ALA A 46 -30.38 -11.45 16.55
C ALA A 46 -31.22 -10.93 17.73
N LYS A 47 -31.03 -9.65 18.09
CA LYS A 47 -31.78 -8.99 19.17
C LYS A 47 -33.24 -8.67 18.81
N LEU A 48 -33.58 -8.54 17.52
CA LEU A 48 -34.96 -8.30 17.05
C LEU A 48 -35.97 -9.42 17.41
N LYS A 49 -35.50 -10.54 17.96
CA LYS A 49 -36.37 -11.61 18.49
C LYS A 49 -36.88 -11.33 19.91
N ASP A 50 -36.26 -10.41 20.63
CA ASP A 50 -36.56 -10.09 22.03
C ASP A 50 -37.34 -8.78 22.15
N THR A 51 -38.55 -8.84 22.72
CA THR A 51 -39.43 -7.68 22.92
C THR A 51 -38.93 -6.70 23.96
N ASP A 52 -38.09 -7.13 24.90
CA ASP A 52 -37.59 -6.24 25.96
C ASP A 52 -36.30 -5.50 25.53
N ALA A 53 -35.66 -5.96 24.46
CA ALA A 53 -34.48 -5.32 23.88
C ALA A 53 -34.78 -4.11 22.97
N ILE A 54 -36.05 -3.75 22.73
CA ILE A 54 -36.48 -2.66 21.83
C ILE A 54 -35.70 -1.33 22.04
N PRO A 55 -35.49 -0.83 23.27
CA PRO A 55 -34.76 0.42 23.49
C PRO A 55 -33.29 0.33 23.05
N GLN A 56 -32.65 -0.83 23.26
CA GLN A 56 -31.26 -1.05 22.86
C GLN A 56 -31.15 -1.17 21.33
N ILE A 57 -32.05 -1.94 20.70
CA ILE A 57 -32.12 -2.10 19.24
C ILE A 57 -32.30 -0.74 18.55
N THR A 58 -33.16 0.12 19.09
CA THR A 58 -33.38 1.48 18.56
C THR A 58 -32.08 2.31 18.59
N LYS A 59 -31.32 2.24 19.70
CA LYS A 59 -30.03 2.93 19.82
C LYS A 59 -28.99 2.36 18.85
N GLU A 60 -28.93 1.04 18.69
CA GLU A 60 -27.98 0.37 17.79
C GLU A 60 -28.28 0.67 16.31
N ILE A 61 -29.55 0.68 15.90
CA ILE A 61 -29.96 1.06 14.54
C ILE A 61 -29.59 2.51 14.24
N ASN A 62 -29.86 3.44 15.17
CA ASN A 62 -29.47 4.85 15.00
C ASN A 62 -27.94 5.03 14.95
N SER A 63 -27.20 4.28 15.75
CA SER A 63 -25.73 4.28 15.71
C SER A 63 -25.21 3.75 14.37
N LEU A 64 -25.78 2.67 13.86
CA LEU A 64 -25.45 2.07 12.56
C LEU A 64 -25.76 3.03 11.41
N LYS A 65 -26.93 3.68 11.43
CA LYS A 65 -27.31 4.72 10.47
C LYS A 65 -26.29 5.86 10.44
N ASN A 66 -25.91 6.38 11.61
CA ASN A 66 -24.89 7.42 11.72
C ASN A 66 -23.51 6.98 11.21
N LYS A 67 -23.12 5.72 11.43
CA LYS A 67 -21.85 5.18 10.92
C LYS A 67 -21.85 5.04 9.40
N ILE A 68 -22.97 4.59 8.82
CA ILE A 68 -23.16 4.49 7.36
C ILE A 68 -23.11 5.89 6.74
N GLU A 69 -23.88 6.84 7.26
CA GLU A 69 -23.87 8.23 6.79
C GLU A 69 -22.47 8.86 6.87
N ARG A 70 -21.73 8.63 7.97
CA ARG A 70 -20.33 9.10 8.12
C ARG A 70 -19.35 8.44 7.17
N ARG A 71 -19.65 7.24 6.66
CA ARG A 71 -18.81 6.58 5.65
C ARG A 71 -19.03 7.18 4.27
N HIS A 72 -20.27 7.49 3.92
CA HIS A 72 -20.60 8.17 2.66
C HIS A 72 -20.19 9.65 2.67
N THR A 73 -20.12 10.29 3.83
CA THR A 73 -19.78 11.71 3.99
C THR A 73 -18.33 11.98 4.42
N LYS A 74 -17.43 10.99 4.44
CA LYS A 74 -15.99 11.26 4.46
C LYS A 74 -15.51 11.36 3.01
N PRO A 75 -15.42 12.55 2.40
CA PRO A 75 -14.71 12.64 1.16
C PRO A 75 -13.24 12.36 1.51
N MET A 76 -12.55 11.55 0.71
CA MET A 76 -11.09 11.62 0.66
C MET A 76 -10.74 12.98 0.05
N VAL A 77 -10.95 14.05 0.84
CA VAL A 77 -10.57 15.41 0.48
C VAL A 77 -9.06 15.40 0.46
N SER A 78 -8.51 15.64 -0.72
CA SER A 78 -7.10 15.91 -0.86
C SER A 78 -6.75 17.11 0.03
N ARG A 79 -5.50 17.25 0.48
CA ARG A 79 -5.08 18.44 1.26
C ARG A 79 -5.40 19.78 0.57
N LYS A 80 -5.72 19.77 -0.73
CA LYS A 80 -6.10 20.93 -1.52
C LYS A 80 -7.54 21.38 -1.23
N ASP A 81 -8.51 20.47 -1.22
CA ASP A 81 -9.92 20.85 -1.01
C ASP A 81 -10.23 21.20 0.46
N ARG A 82 -9.32 20.86 1.39
CA ARG A 82 -9.39 21.33 2.79
C ARG A 82 -9.12 22.83 2.92
N LYS A 83 -8.25 23.39 2.08
CA LYS A 83 -8.00 24.84 2.02
C LYS A 83 -9.19 25.58 1.41
N GLU A 84 -9.74 25.06 0.32
CA GLU A 84 -10.95 25.62 -0.30
C GLU A 84 -12.14 25.60 0.67
N HIS A 85 -12.32 24.50 1.42
CA HIS A 85 -13.39 24.42 2.41
C HIS A 85 -13.17 25.37 3.61
N GLU A 86 -11.92 25.61 4.02
CA GLU A 86 -11.60 26.63 5.03
C GLU A 86 -11.83 28.05 4.51
N GLU A 87 -11.59 28.32 3.24
CA GLU A 87 -11.89 29.59 2.58
C GLU A 87 -13.41 29.84 2.51
N ILE A 88 -14.19 28.82 2.13
CA ILE A 88 -15.67 28.90 2.13
C ILE A 88 -16.22 29.14 3.54
N ILE A 89 -15.63 28.51 4.57
CA ILE A 89 -16.04 28.74 5.97
C ILE A 89 -15.70 30.18 6.40
N LYS A 90 -14.55 30.72 6.00
CA LYS A 90 -14.18 32.12 6.27
C LYS A 90 -15.11 33.09 5.55
N GLU A 91 -15.50 32.79 4.31
CA GLU A 91 -16.41 33.60 3.52
C GLU A 91 -17.83 33.60 4.11
N ASN A 92 -18.35 32.45 4.52
CA ASN A 92 -19.64 32.35 5.21
C ASN A 92 -19.64 33.14 6.53
N LYS A 93 -18.55 33.14 7.30
CA LYS A 93 -18.42 33.98 8.50
C LYS A 93 -18.45 35.47 8.17
N LYS A 94 -17.81 35.90 7.08
CA LYS A 94 -17.87 37.29 6.59
C LYS A 94 -19.29 37.67 6.16
N MET A 95 -19.99 36.78 5.44
CA MET A 95 -21.38 37.00 5.05
C MET A 95 -22.31 37.11 6.27
N GLN A 96 -22.15 36.24 7.28
CA GLN A 96 -22.92 36.33 8.53
C GLN A 96 -22.65 37.64 9.28
N ALA A 97 -21.40 38.11 9.31
CA ALA A 97 -21.08 39.41 9.91
C ALA A 97 -21.79 40.55 9.17
N ARG A 98 -21.82 40.52 7.84
CA ARG A 98 -22.51 41.51 7.00
C ARG A 98 -24.02 41.47 7.14
N ILE A 99 -24.61 40.29 7.28
CA ILE A 99 -26.04 40.12 7.59
C ILE A 99 -26.36 40.77 8.95
N ASN A 100 -25.54 40.52 9.97
CA ASN A 100 -25.73 41.10 11.30
C ASN A 100 -25.57 42.63 11.29
N GLU A 101 -24.65 43.16 10.49
CA GLU A 101 -24.46 44.59 10.27
C GLU A 101 -25.68 45.23 9.58
N LEU A 102 -26.17 44.60 8.51
CA LEU A 102 -27.39 45.03 7.82
C LEU A 102 -28.62 44.99 8.74
N GLN A 103 -28.75 43.95 9.57
CA GLN A 103 -29.82 43.88 10.59
C GLN A 103 -29.71 45.01 11.61
N ARG A 104 -28.49 45.37 12.05
CA ARG A 104 -28.26 46.54 12.92
C ARG A 104 -28.64 47.85 12.23
N LEU A 105 -28.31 48.01 10.94
CA LEU A 105 -28.69 49.19 10.15
C LEU A 105 -30.20 49.28 9.96
N ILE A 106 -30.89 48.16 9.69
CA ILE A 106 -32.36 48.11 9.62
C ILE A 106 -32.98 48.49 10.97
N LYS A 107 -32.44 47.98 12.08
CA LYS A 107 -32.92 48.31 13.43
C LYS A 107 -32.69 49.79 13.77
N LYS A 108 -31.56 50.37 13.35
CA LYS A 108 -31.28 51.81 13.44
C LYS A 108 -32.25 52.63 12.58
N LYS A 109 -32.51 52.25 11.33
CA LYS A 109 -33.46 52.94 10.44
C LYS A 109 -34.91 52.82 10.90
N ARG A 110 -35.33 51.68 11.46
CA ARG A 110 -36.65 51.50 12.09
C ARG A 110 -36.87 52.45 13.28
N ARG A 111 -35.83 52.73 14.07
CA ARG A 111 -35.89 53.74 15.15
C ARG A 111 -36.00 55.18 14.64
N VAL A 112 -35.54 55.45 13.42
CA VAL A 112 -35.73 56.76 12.76
C VAL A 112 -37.14 56.88 12.16
N PHE A 113 -37.73 55.78 11.71
CA PHE A 113 -39.10 55.75 11.20
C PHE A 113 -40.16 56.04 12.27
N THR A 114 -39.88 55.75 13.55
CA THR A 114 -40.76 56.15 14.68
C THR A 114 -40.53 57.59 15.16
N LYS A 115 -39.62 58.36 14.54
CA LYS A 115 -39.34 59.77 14.90
C LYS A 115 -39.47 60.75 13.73
N LYS A 116 -39.76 60.29 12.51
CA LYS A 116 -40.28 61.17 11.46
C LYS A 116 -41.80 61.18 11.59
N GLN A 117 -42.28 62.31 12.10
CA GLN A 117 -43.67 62.71 12.09
C GLN A 117 -44.28 62.41 10.71
N LEU A 118 -45.49 61.84 10.71
CA LEU A 118 -46.37 61.81 9.54
C LEU A 118 -46.45 63.24 8.97
N ASP A 119 -46.48 63.36 7.65
CA ASP A 119 -46.61 64.67 6.99
C ASP A 119 -47.90 65.34 7.45
N ASP A 120 -47.86 66.66 7.67
CA ASP A 120 -48.91 67.45 8.34
C ASP A 120 -50.26 67.39 7.61
N LYS A 121 -50.24 66.97 6.34
CA LYS A 121 -51.40 66.69 5.50
C LYS A 121 -52.16 65.43 5.90
N GLU A 122 -51.47 64.36 6.30
CA GLU A 122 -52.10 63.09 6.70
C GLU A 122 -52.70 63.17 8.12
N VAL A 123 -52.14 64.03 8.99
CA VAL A 123 -52.63 64.23 10.36
C VAL A 123 -53.91 65.08 10.39
N LYS A 124 -54.13 66.00 9.44
CA LYS A 124 -55.38 66.79 9.34
C LYS A 124 -56.61 65.91 9.09
N TYR A 125 -56.52 64.92 8.19
CA TYR A 125 -57.66 64.04 7.87
C TYR A 125 -58.14 63.20 9.06
N VAL A 126 -57.24 62.86 9.99
CA VAL A 126 -57.60 62.06 11.18
C VAL A 126 -58.13 62.94 12.32
N ARG A 127 -57.85 64.25 12.30
CA ARG A 127 -58.23 65.19 13.36
C ARG A 127 -59.69 65.66 13.30
N ASP A 128 -60.32 65.56 12.13
CA ASP A 128 -61.69 66.05 11.89
C ASP A 128 -62.76 64.97 12.10
N ILE A 129 -62.37 63.68 12.18
CA ILE A 129 -63.29 62.55 12.43
C ILE A 129 -64.09 62.74 13.73
N PRO A 130 -63.49 63.12 14.88
CA PRO A 130 -64.25 63.30 16.12
C PRO A 130 -65.19 64.50 16.11
N LYS A 131 -64.95 65.50 15.23
CA LYS A 131 -65.84 66.66 15.10
C LYS A 131 -67.10 66.29 14.29
N LEU A 132 -66.92 65.55 13.19
CA LEU A 132 -68.02 65.06 12.36
C LEU A 132 -68.93 64.10 13.13
N GLU A 133 -68.38 63.23 13.99
CA GLU A 133 -69.17 62.37 14.87
C GLU A 133 -70.02 63.16 15.87
N LYS A 134 -69.50 64.30 16.36
CA LYS A 134 -70.21 65.17 17.30
C LYS A 134 -71.34 65.94 16.63
N GLU A 135 -71.09 66.47 15.43
CA GLU A 135 -72.11 67.15 14.62
C GLU A 135 -73.25 66.20 14.21
N LEU A 136 -72.93 64.95 13.87
CA LEU A 136 -73.93 63.92 13.57
C LEU A 136 -74.78 63.59 14.80
N GLY A 137 -74.16 63.47 15.98
CA GLY A 137 -74.87 63.28 17.25
C GLY A 137 -75.81 64.45 17.60
N ASP A 138 -75.37 65.68 17.39
CA ASP A 138 -76.19 66.88 17.62
C ASP A 138 -77.36 66.98 16.63
N LEU A 139 -77.18 66.53 15.39
CA LEU A 139 -78.23 66.52 14.37
C LEU A 139 -79.34 65.51 14.70
N ILE A 140 -78.96 64.30 15.13
CA ILE A 140 -79.89 63.26 15.57
C ILE A 140 -80.69 63.75 16.79
N ASN A 141 -80.01 64.36 17.77
CA ASN A 141 -80.65 64.91 18.96
C ASN A 141 -81.62 66.07 18.67
N ARG A 142 -81.37 66.87 17.62
CA ARG A 142 -82.32 67.90 17.16
C ARG A 142 -83.52 67.28 16.46
N PHE A 143 -83.31 66.25 15.65
CA PHE A 143 -84.37 65.57 14.92
C PHE A 143 -85.37 64.90 15.88
N ASP A 144 -84.88 64.20 16.91
CA ASP A 144 -85.73 63.55 17.93
C ASP A 144 -86.54 64.53 18.77
N ARG A 145 -86.02 65.76 18.98
CA ARG A 145 -86.77 66.83 19.66
C ARG A 145 -87.88 67.41 18.80
N HIS A 146 -87.69 67.46 17.48
CA HIS A 146 -88.71 67.94 16.54
C HIS A 146 -89.82 66.92 16.27
N THR A 147 -89.51 65.61 16.28
CA THR A 147 -90.53 64.55 16.10
C THR A 147 -91.35 64.29 17.36
N SER A 148 -90.80 64.57 18.55
CA SER A 148 -91.50 64.35 19.83
C SER A 148 -92.49 65.47 20.21
N SER A 149 -92.42 66.65 19.58
CA SER A 149 -93.16 67.85 20.00
C SER A 149 -94.32 68.29 19.09
N ALA A 150 -94.65 67.54 18.04
CA ALA A 150 -95.77 67.88 17.16
C ALA A 150 -96.86 66.77 17.10
N LYS A 151 -97.56 66.55 18.21
CA LYS A 151 -98.92 65.97 18.17
C LYS A 151 -99.93 67.08 17.83
N ILE A 152 -99.84 67.60 16.61
CA ILE A 152 -100.89 68.46 16.05
C ILE A 152 -101.87 67.52 15.36
N LYS A 153 -103.13 67.50 15.81
CA LYS A 153 -104.22 66.80 15.12
C LYS A 153 -104.45 67.51 13.78
N ILE A 154 -103.99 66.87 12.70
CA ILE A 154 -104.24 67.31 11.34
C ILE A 154 -105.63 66.80 10.94
N ASP A 155 -106.45 67.70 10.44
CA ASP A 155 -107.83 67.50 10.02
C ASP A 155 -107.91 66.49 8.84
N SER A 156 -108.85 65.55 8.91
CA SER A 156 -108.90 64.35 8.03
C SER A 156 -109.22 64.65 6.56
N GLY A 157 -109.51 65.91 6.21
CA GLY A 157 -109.72 66.37 4.83
C GLY A 157 -108.47 66.93 4.12
N VAL A 158 -107.41 67.25 4.86
CA VAL A 158 -106.14 67.75 4.29
C VAL A 158 -105.14 66.60 4.07
N GLY A 159 -105.32 65.48 4.78
CA GLY A 159 -104.53 64.26 4.65
C GLY A 159 -104.50 63.72 3.22
N PHE A 160 -105.62 63.69 2.49
CA PHE A 160 -105.63 63.09 1.14
C PHE A 160 -104.87 63.90 0.07
N VAL A 161 -104.81 65.23 0.19
CA VAL A 161 -104.09 66.11 -0.75
C VAL A 161 -102.61 66.21 -0.38
N VAL A 162 -102.29 66.16 0.92
CA VAL A 162 -100.90 66.08 1.37
C VAL A 162 -100.34 64.69 1.10
N ASP A 163 -101.08 63.61 1.35
CA ASP A 163 -100.65 62.23 1.12
C ASP A 163 -100.47 61.93 -0.37
N SER A 164 -101.31 62.46 -1.27
CA SER A 164 -101.09 62.27 -2.72
C SER A 164 -99.83 62.97 -3.22
N LYS A 165 -99.59 64.22 -2.84
CA LYS A 165 -98.36 64.94 -3.20
C LYS A 165 -97.12 64.41 -2.46
N PHE A 166 -97.30 63.93 -1.24
CA PHE A 166 -96.25 63.32 -0.44
C PHE A 166 -95.91 61.93 -1.00
N ASP A 167 -96.88 61.15 -1.47
CA ASP A 167 -96.64 59.87 -2.14
C ASP A 167 -95.91 60.07 -3.47
N ASP A 168 -96.21 61.13 -4.23
CA ASP A 168 -95.47 61.49 -5.44
C ASP A 168 -94.03 61.92 -5.12
N PHE A 169 -93.85 62.71 -4.05
CA PHE A 169 -92.52 63.07 -3.55
C PHE A 169 -91.73 61.85 -3.07
N ILE A 170 -92.37 60.95 -2.32
CA ILE A 170 -91.77 59.70 -1.84
C ILE A 170 -91.48 58.76 -3.01
N ARG A 171 -92.33 58.70 -4.05
CA ARG A 171 -92.06 57.96 -5.28
C ARG A 171 -90.86 58.53 -6.02
N ASN A 172 -90.73 59.85 -6.12
CA ASN A 172 -89.58 60.50 -6.75
C ASN A 172 -88.29 60.25 -5.95
N ILE A 173 -88.31 60.38 -4.62
CA ILE A 173 -87.15 60.05 -3.77
C ILE A 173 -86.79 58.57 -3.90
N LYS A 174 -87.77 57.67 -3.86
CA LYS A 174 -87.53 56.23 -4.04
C LYS A 174 -86.97 55.94 -5.43
N GLY A 175 -87.48 56.61 -6.46
CA GLY A 175 -86.98 56.52 -7.84
C GLY A 175 -85.53 56.98 -7.96
N GLU A 176 -85.20 58.18 -7.48
CA GLU A 176 -83.84 58.73 -7.45
C GLU A 176 -82.90 57.86 -6.61
N LEU A 177 -83.35 57.37 -5.46
CA LEU A 177 -82.54 56.49 -4.62
C LEU A 177 -82.29 55.14 -5.32
N SER A 178 -83.30 54.55 -5.94
CA SER A 178 -83.17 53.32 -6.73
C SER A 178 -82.31 53.50 -7.98
N GLU A 179 -82.30 54.69 -8.60
CA GLU A 179 -81.41 55.01 -9.71
C GLU A 179 -79.97 55.18 -9.23
N ARG A 180 -79.72 55.98 -8.18
CA ARG A 180 -78.39 56.11 -7.56
C ARG A 180 -77.84 54.78 -7.05
N LEU A 181 -78.70 53.91 -6.52
CA LEU A 181 -78.31 52.60 -6.02
C LEU A 181 -77.93 51.68 -7.18
N ARG A 182 -78.68 51.71 -8.29
CA ARG A 182 -78.33 51.01 -9.54
C ARG A 182 -77.03 51.54 -10.15
N ASP A 183 -76.84 52.85 -10.21
CA ASP A 183 -75.61 53.46 -10.74
C ASP A 183 -74.39 53.07 -9.88
N LYS A 184 -74.57 53.04 -8.56
CA LYS A 184 -73.51 52.62 -7.64
C LYS A 184 -73.22 51.13 -7.76
N GLU A 185 -74.23 50.29 -7.94
CA GLU A 185 -74.08 48.86 -8.22
C GLU A 185 -73.32 48.63 -9.53
N LEU A 186 -73.70 49.32 -10.61
CA LEU A 186 -73.02 49.24 -11.89
C LEU A 186 -71.56 49.70 -11.79
N PHE A 187 -71.30 50.83 -11.12
CA PHE A 187 -69.95 51.31 -10.87
C PHE A 187 -69.12 50.29 -10.08
N MET A 188 -69.68 49.73 -9.00
CA MET A 188 -69.01 48.70 -8.21
C MET A 188 -68.71 47.45 -9.04
N ASP A 189 -69.65 47.01 -9.87
CA ASP A 189 -69.47 45.86 -10.77
C ASP A 189 -68.38 46.12 -11.82
N GLU A 190 -68.32 47.32 -12.39
CA GLU A 190 -67.25 47.73 -13.31
C GLU A 190 -65.88 47.77 -12.62
N THR A 191 -65.82 48.36 -11.41
CA THR A 191 -64.58 48.41 -10.62
C THR A 191 -64.10 47.00 -10.26
N LEU A 192 -65.02 46.11 -9.84
CA LEU A 192 -64.72 44.72 -9.53
C LEU A 192 -64.26 43.94 -10.77
N LYS A 193 -64.89 44.15 -11.93
CA LYS A 193 -64.46 43.54 -13.20
C LYS A 193 -63.05 44.00 -13.58
N TYR A 194 -62.75 45.29 -13.40
CA TYR A 194 -61.42 45.85 -13.66
C TYR A 194 -60.37 45.23 -12.73
N ASP A 195 -60.61 45.23 -11.42
CA ASP A 195 -59.70 44.67 -10.41
C ASP A 195 -59.46 43.17 -10.62
N LEU A 196 -60.51 42.40 -10.93
CA LEU A 196 -60.37 40.99 -11.27
C LEU A 196 -59.57 40.80 -12.56
N GLY A 197 -59.71 41.69 -13.54
CA GLY A 197 -58.91 41.72 -14.76
C GLY A 197 -57.43 41.96 -14.49
N GLU A 198 -57.09 42.96 -13.66
CA GLU A 198 -55.72 43.24 -13.23
C GLU A 198 -55.12 42.08 -12.44
N GLN A 199 -55.85 41.53 -11.47
CA GLN A 199 -55.37 40.38 -10.70
C GLN A 199 -55.10 39.18 -11.61
N LYS A 200 -55.98 38.87 -12.56
CA LYS A 200 -55.75 37.79 -13.55
C LYS A 200 -54.48 38.04 -14.36
N LYS A 201 -54.20 39.26 -14.79
CA LYS A 201 -52.94 39.62 -15.48
C LYS A 201 -51.72 39.41 -14.57
N ILE A 202 -51.77 39.87 -13.33
CA ILE A 202 -50.69 39.70 -12.34
C ILE A 202 -50.43 38.20 -12.07
N PHE A 203 -51.48 37.39 -11.92
CA PHE A 203 -51.33 35.94 -11.74
C PHE A 203 -50.75 35.25 -12.97
N ALA A 204 -51.19 35.63 -14.17
CA ALA A 204 -50.65 35.10 -15.43
C ALA A 204 -49.16 35.41 -15.56
N ASP A 205 -48.73 36.63 -15.22
CA ASP A 205 -47.32 37.03 -15.28
C ASP A 205 -46.47 36.32 -14.21
N ARG A 206 -47.00 36.15 -13.00
CA ARG A 206 -46.34 35.35 -11.95
C ARG A 206 -46.19 33.89 -12.37
N TYR A 207 -47.22 33.31 -12.99
CA TYR A 207 -47.18 31.94 -13.49
C TYR A 207 -46.16 31.79 -14.62
N LYS A 208 -46.15 32.71 -15.60
CA LYS A 208 -45.15 32.73 -16.68
C LYS A 208 -43.72 32.83 -16.13
N LYS A 209 -43.46 33.71 -15.16
CA LYS A 209 -42.15 33.83 -14.49
C LYS A 209 -41.77 32.53 -13.77
N LEU A 210 -42.70 31.94 -13.04
CA LEU A 210 -42.48 30.68 -12.32
C LEU A 210 -42.11 29.54 -13.28
N VAL A 211 -42.88 29.37 -14.37
CA VAL A 211 -42.59 28.37 -15.41
C VAL A 211 -41.23 28.63 -16.05
N HIS A 212 -40.90 29.88 -16.36
CA HIS A 212 -39.60 30.24 -16.90
C HIS A 212 -38.44 29.87 -15.95
N ASP A 213 -38.59 30.17 -14.65
CA ASP A 213 -37.60 29.81 -13.63
C ASP A 213 -37.43 28.30 -13.48
N PHE A 214 -38.52 27.53 -13.57
CA PHE A 214 -38.45 26.06 -13.58
C PHE A 214 -37.73 25.53 -14.81
N HIS A 215 -38.04 26.03 -16.01
CA HIS A 215 -37.35 25.64 -17.24
C HIS A 215 -35.86 26.01 -17.20
N LYS A 216 -35.52 27.18 -16.67
CA LYS A 216 -34.13 27.60 -16.50
C LYS A 216 -33.38 26.69 -15.54
N LYS A 217 -33.95 26.42 -14.35
CA LYS A 217 -33.36 25.48 -13.37
C LYS A 217 -33.21 24.08 -13.93
N TYR A 218 -34.20 23.59 -14.67
CA TYR A 218 -34.14 22.27 -15.30
C TYR A 218 -33.04 22.21 -16.38
N LYS A 219 -32.96 23.23 -17.25
CA LYS A 219 -31.92 23.34 -18.27
C LYS A 219 -30.52 23.42 -17.66
N ASP A 220 -30.34 24.20 -16.60
CA ASP A 220 -29.07 24.31 -15.89
C ASP A 220 -28.68 22.99 -15.21
N LYS A 221 -29.64 22.30 -14.60
CA LYS A 221 -29.42 20.97 -14.01
C LYS A 221 -29.01 19.96 -15.08
N LEU A 222 -29.75 19.88 -16.19
CA LEU A 222 -29.46 18.98 -17.30
C LEU A 222 -28.08 19.25 -17.92
N ASN A 223 -27.74 20.52 -18.14
CA ASN A 223 -26.41 20.92 -18.64
C ASN A 223 -25.29 20.54 -17.66
N ASN A 224 -25.50 20.73 -16.36
CA ASN A 224 -24.52 20.37 -15.34
C ASN A 224 -24.34 18.85 -15.23
N ASP A 225 -25.43 18.08 -15.27
CA ASP A 225 -25.38 16.62 -15.21
C ASP A 225 -24.73 16.05 -16.48
N LEU A 226 -25.07 16.57 -17.66
CA LEU A 226 -24.43 16.22 -18.93
C LEU A 226 -22.93 16.56 -18.92
N LYS A 227 -22.55 17.76 -18.45
CA LYS A 227 -21.14 18.17 -18.35
C LYS A 227 -20.36 17.27 -17.39
N LYS A 228 -20.96 16.84 -16.27
CA LYS A 228 -20.35 15.89 -15.33
C LYS A 228 -20.18 14.51 -15.97
N GLU A 229 -21.21 13.99 -16.65
CA GLU A 229 -21.16 12.68 -17.28
C GLU A 229 -20.12 12.65 -18.41
N VAL A 230 -20.11 13.66 -19.28
CA VAL A 230 -19.09 13.81 -20.34
C VAL A 230 -17.70 13.87 -19.72
N LYS A 231 -17.49 14.69 -18.67
CA LYS A 231 -16.18 14.78 -17.99
C LYS A 231 -15.77 13.46 -17.34
N GLN A 232 -16.70 12.69 -16.78
CA GLN A 232 -16.42 11.38 -16.19
C GLN A 232 -16.05 10.34 -17.25
N LYS A 233 -16.89 10.18 -18.29
CA LYS A 233 -16.64 9.28 -19.42
C LYS A 233 -15.30 9.62 -20.08
N PHE A 234 -15.08 10.89 -20.38
CA PHE A 234 -13.84 11.40 -20.94
C PHE A 234 -12.62 11.05 -20.06
N ASN A 235 -12.65 11.38 -18.77
CA ASN A 235 -11.52 11.07 -17.88
C ASN A 235 -11.26 9.56 -17.73
N SER A 236 -12.31 8.74 -17.75
CA SER A 236 -12.19 7.28 -17.67
C SER A 236 -11.57 6.67 -18.93
N GLU A 237 -11.98 7.14 -20.12
CA GLU A 237 -11.38 6.73 -21.39
C GLU A 237 -9.93 7.22 -21.51
N LEU A 238 -9.67 8.47 -21.11
CA LEU A 238 -8.32 9.04 -21.11
C LEU A 238 -7.38 8.22 -20.23
N ARG A 239 -7.82 7.86 -19.01
CA ARG A 239 -7.04 7.00 -18.11
C ARG A 239 -6.78 5.62 -18.70
N LYS A 240 -7.79 4.98 -19.29
CA LYS A 240 -7.63 3.67 -19.95
C LYS A 240 -6.58 3.73 -21.08
N LYS A 241 -6.71 4.70 -22.01
CA LYS A 241 -5.73 4.87 -23.10
C LYS A 241 -4.31 5.13 -22.56
N LEU A 242 -4.19 5.99 -21.54
CA LEU A 242 -2.91 6.33 -20.95
C LEU A 242 -2.27 5.13 -20.22
N ASP A 243 -3.06 4.30 -19.55
CA ASP A 243 -2.60 3.06 -18.92
C ASP A 243 -2.18 2.01 -19.96
N ASP A 244 -2.91 1.88 -21.07
CA ASP A 244 -2.57 0.97 -22.16
C ASP A 244 -1.28 1.38 -22.88
N GLU A 245 -1.10 2.68 -23.13
CA GLU A 245 0.13 3.21 -23.71
C GLU A 245 1.32 3.11 -22.75
N LYS A 246 1.10 3.31 -21.44
CA LYS A 246 2.10 3.02 -20.39
C LYS A 246 2.55 1.57 -20.42
N LYS A 247 1.62 0.61 -20.49
CA LYS A 247 1.94 -0.82 -20.59
C LYS A 247 2.75 -1.11 -21.83
N LYS A 248 2.34 -0.62 -23.00
CA LYS A 248 3.09 -0.76 -24.26
C LYS A 248 4.51 -0.21 -24.15
N LEU A 249 4.67 0.95 -23.51
CA LEU A 249 5.98 1.56 -23.30
C LEU A 249 6.85 0.74 -22.36
N VAL A 250 6.31 0.31 -21.22
CA VAL A 250 7.01 -0.54 -20.25
C VAL A 250 7.42 -1.87 -20.89
N ASP A 251 6.54 -2.51 -21.65
CA ASP A 251 6.84 -3.76 -22.35
C ASP A 251 7.94 -3.58 -23.41
N SER A 252 7.92 -2.44 -24.13
CA SER A 252 8.98 -2.11 -25.10
C SER A 252 10.34 -1.91 -24.42
N LEU A 253 10.36 -1.23 -23.26
CA LEU A 253 11.58 -1.00 -22.48
C LEU A 253 12.09 -2.30 -21.86
N MET A 254 11.20 -3.14 -21.31
CA MET A 254 11.56 -4.45 -20.79
C MET A 254 12.13 -5.36 -21.89
N LYS A 255 11.54 -5.40 -23.09
CA LYS A 255 12.08 -6.14 -24.23
C LYS A 255 13.46 -5.61 -24.66
N LYS A 256 13.64 -4.29 -24.73
CA LYS A 256 14.94 -3.68 -25.08
C LYS A 256 16.00 -3.99 -24.04
N ASN A 257 15.65 -3.93 -22.75
CA ASN A 257 16.56 -4.22 -21.65
C ASN A 257 16.91 -5.71 -21.57
N ALA A 258 15.94 -6.60 -21.76
CA ALA A 258 16.18 -8.03 -21.84
C ALA A 258 17.19 -8.37 -22.96
N ARG A 259 17.03 -7.77 -24.15
CA ARG A 259 17.99 -7.91 -25.26
C ARG A 259 19.38 -7.39 -24.91
N ARG A 260 19.48 -6.26 -24.21
CA ARG A 260 20.77 -5.72 -23.75
C ARG A 260 21.45 -6.64 -22.74
N MET A 261 20.72 -7.10 -21.72
CA MET A 261 21.21 -8.04 -20.72
C MET A 261 21.64 -9.37 -21.33
N GLU A 262 20.95 -9.83 -22.37
CA GLU A 262 21.30 -11.06 -23.09
C GLU A 262 22.61 -10.91 -23.88
N LYS A 263 22.81 -9.76 -24.55
CA LYS A 263 24.09 -9.42 -25.19
C LYS A 263 25.23 -9.35 -24.17
N GLU A 264 25.05 -8.63 -23.07
CA GLU A 264 26.06 -8.53 -22.01
C GLU A 264 26.37 -9.92 -21.40
N ARG A 265 25.36 -10.77 -21.18
CA ARG A 265 25.56 -12.17 -20.74
C ARG A 265 26.30 -13.01 -21.77
N LYS A 266 26.10 -12.77 -23.07
CA LYS A 266 26.81 -13.48 -24.14
C LYS A 266 28.28 -13.06 -24.17
N GLU A 267 28.56 -11.76 -24.12
CA GLU A 267 29.92 -11.22 -24.06
C GLU A 267 30.69 -11.71 -22.83
N VAL A 268 30.05 -11.71 -21.65
CA VAL A 268 30.67 -12.24 -20.42
C VAL A 268 30.95 -13.74 -20.55
N ARG A 269 30.02 -14.52 -21.12
CA ARG A 269 30.24 -15.95 -21.36
C ARG A 269 31.39 -16.19 -22.33
N GLU A 270 31.49 -15.42 -23.40
CA GLU A 270 32.59 -15.51 -24.37
C GLU A 270 33.94 -15.17 -23.73
N LYS A 271 34.01 -14.08 -22.94
CA LYS A 271 35.21 -13.71 -22.17
C LYS A 271 35.61 -14.79 -21.18
N LEU A 272 34.63 -15.38 -20.48
CA LEU A 272 34.88 -16.46 -19.52
C LEU A 272 35.41 -17.72 -20.22
N HIS A 273 34.78 -18.13 -21.33
CA HIS A 273 35.25 -19.26 -22.14
C HIS A 273 36.65 -19.03 -22.68
N LYS A 274 36.96 -17.82 -23.17
CA LYS A 274 38.31 -17.47 -23.64
C LYS A 274 39.34 -17.61 -22.52
N HIS A 275 39.06 -17.04 -21.35
CA HIS A 275 39.94 -17.13 -20.18
C HIS A 275 40.12 -18.58 -19.68
N TYR A 276 39.07 -19.41 -19.70
CA TYR A 276 39.18 -20.83 -19.34
C TYR A 276 40.02 -21.61 -20.35
N ARG A 277 39.86 -21.36 -21.65
CA ARG A 277 40.72 -21.97 -22.68
C ARG A 277 42.18 -21.58 -22.51
N GLU A 278 42.46 -20.30 -22.27
CA GLU A 278 43.83 -19.81 -22.01
C GLU A 278 44.45 -20.49 -20.78
N LYS A 279 43.68 -20.64 -19.69
CA LYS A 279 44.12 -21.38 -18.49
C LYS A 279 44.33 -22.87 -18.76
N GLU A 280 43.44 -23.50 -19.51
CA GLU A 280 43.56 -24.91 -19.89
C GLU A 280 44.81 -25.14 -20.74
N ASP A 281 45.09 -24.27 -21.70
CA ASP A 281 46.28 -24.33 -22.54
C ASP A 281 47.57 -24.08 -21.73
N ALA A 282 47.54 -23.15 -20.77
CA ALA A 282 48.65 -22.93 -19.85
C ALA A 282 48.91 -24.16 -18.97
N LEU A 283 47.86 -24.80 -18.44
CA LEU A 283 47.95 -26.05 -17.70
C LEU A 283 48.50 -27.18 -18.57
N LYS A 284 48.01 -27.35 -19.81
CA LYS A 284 48.54 -28.34 -20.75
C LYS A 284 50.03 -28.12 -21.04
N LYS A 285 50.46 -26.87 -21.22
CA LYS A 285 51.89 -26.53 -21.38
C LYS A 285 52.70 -26.88 -20.13
N ASN A 286 52.20 -26.58 -18.94
CA ASN A 286 52.88 -26.93 -17.68
C ASN A 286 52.98 -28.44 -17.49
N VAL A 287 51.91 -29.19 -17.77
CA VAL A 287 51.90 -30.66 -17.73
C VAL A 287 52.89 -31.23 -18.75
N ARG A 288 52.96 -30.68 -19.97
CA ARG A 288 53.98 -31.09 -20.97
C ARG A 288 55.40 -30.85 -20.44
N LYS A 289 55.68 -29.67 -19.89
CA LYS A 289 56.99 -29.35 -19.28
C LYS A 289 57.34 -30.30 -18.13
N GLN A 290 56.38 -30.63 -17.26
CA GLN A 290 56.56 -31.60 -16.19
C GLN A 290 56.80 -33.01 -16.73
N LYS A 291 56.06 -33.43 -17.76
CA LYS A 291 56.23 -34.73 -18.40
C LYS A 291 57.61 -34.84 -19.06
N GLU A 292 58.09 -33.77 -19.70
CA GLU A 292 59.44 -33.69 -20.25
C GLU A 292 60.52 -33.70 -19.17
N SER A 293 60.34 -32.98 -18.06
CA SER A 293 61.30 -32.99 -16.96
C SER A 293 61.37 -34.37 -16.28
N LEU A 294 60.22 -35.04 -16.10
CA LEU A 294 60.14 -36.43 -15.65
C LEU A 294 60.79 -37.38 -16.65
N LYS A 295 60.55 -37.21 -17.96
CA LYS A 295 61.20 -38.02 -19.00
C LYS A 295 62.72 -37.87 -18.95
N ARG A 296 63.24 -36.64 -18.82
CA ARG A 296 64.69 -36.38 -18.63
C ARG A 296 65.24 -37.04 -17.35
N LYS A 297 64.48 -37.01 -16.24
CA LYS A 297 64.86 -37.73 -15.00
C LYS A 297 64.89 -39.24 -15.21
N MET A 298 63.88 -39.80 -15.87
CA MET A 298 63.82 -41.23 -16.24
C MET A 298 64.97 -41.63 -17.16
N ASP A 299 65.33 -40.80 -18.13
CA ASP A 299 66.46 -41.07 -19.03
C ASP A 299 67.80 -41.01 -18.28
N LYS A 300 67.96 -40.12 -17.28
CA LYS A 300 69.12 -40.10 -16.37
C LYS A 300 69.17 -41.36 -15.51
N LEU A 301 68.04 -41.78 -14.94
CA LEU A 301 67.93 -43.02 -14.16
C LEU A 301 68.25 -44.23 -15.03
N LYS A 302 67.74 -44.32 -16.26
CA LYS A 302 68.09 -45.38 -17.22
C LYS A 302 69.56 -45.37 -17.60
N LYS A 303 70.21 -44.21 -17.70
CA LYS A 303 71.67 -44.11 -17.89
C LYS A 303 72.43 -44.61 -16.66
N GLN A 304 71.99 -44.26 -15.45
CA GLN A 304 72.56 -44.79 -14.21
C GLN A 304 72.37 -46.31 -14.11
N GLU A 305 71.19 -46.81 -14.45
CA GLU A 305 70.85 -48.24 -14.52
C GLU A 305 71.71 -48.96 -15.56
N LYS A 306 71.90 -48.40 -16.76
CA LYS A 306 72.86 -48.94 -17.75
C LYS A 306 74.30 -48.93 -17.24
N ASN A 307 74.72 -47.92 -16.49
CA ASN A 307 76.05 -47.87 -15.88
C ASN A 307 76.20 -48.91 -14.74
N LEU A 308 75.14 -49.15 -13.96
CA LEU A 308 75.09 -50.21 -12.95
C LEU A 308 75.07 -51.59 -13.60
N LEU A 309 74.36 -51.75 -14.72
CA LEU A 309 74.33 -52.97 -15.52
C LEU A 309 75.68 -53.23 -16.21
N ALA A 310 76.41 -52.18 -16.61
CA ALA A 310 77.78 -52.32 -17.08
C ALA A 310 78.73 -52.76 -15.96
N LYS A 311 78.52 -52.27 -14.73
CA LYS A 311 79.23 -52.76 -13.52
C LYS A 311 78.82 -54.18 -13.13
N SER A 312 77.57 -54.61 -13.39
CA SER A 312 77.13 -56.00 -13.17
C SER A 312 77.66 -56.94 -14.24
N LYS A 313 77.80 -56.49 -15.50
CA LYS A 313 78.47 -57.26 -16.57
C LYS A 313 79.93 -57.57 -16.27
N GLY A 314 80.61 -56.74 -15.48
CA GLY A 314 81.93 -57.06 -14.92
C GLY A 314 81.91 -58.24 -13.93
N LYS A 315 80.80 -58.43 -13.20
CA LYS A 315 80.56 -59.58 -12.31
C LYS A 315 80.03 -60.80 -13.10
N ASP A 316 79.29 -60.59 -14.18
CA ASP A 316 78.84 -61.66 -15.07
C ASP A 316 80.02 -62.31 -15.82
N ALA A 317 81.09 -61.57 -16.14
CA ALA A 317 82.34 -62.14 -16.67
C ALA A 317 83.06 -63.06 -15.66
N GLU A 318 82.86 -62.83 -14.35
CA GLU A 318 83.36 -63.68 -13.27
C GLU A 318 82.49 -64.95 -13.13
N ILE A 319 81.17 -64.82 -13.33
CA ILE A 319 80.23 -65.95 -13.43
C ILE A 319 80.46 -66.77 -14.72
N GLU A 320 80.90 -66.14 -15.81
CA GLU A 320 81.23 -66.84 -17.06
C GLU A 320 82.52 -67.67 -16.95
N ARG A 321 83.50 -67.23 -16.14
CA ARG A 321 84.66 -68.06 -15.76
C ARG A 321 84.23 -69.29 -14.95
N ILE A 322 83.19 -69.16 -14.12
CA ILE A 322 82.59 -70.29 -13.37
C ILE A 322 81.82 -71.22 -14.31
N LYS A 323 81.10 -70.69 -15.32
CA LYS A 323 80.38 -71.51 -16.31
C LYS A 323 81.31 -72.26 -17.28
N LYS A 324 82.45 -71.69 -17.67
CA LYS A 324 83.48 -72.42 -18.45
C LYS A 324 84.05 -73.62 -17.69
N ARG A 325 84.01 -73.61 -16.36
CA ARG A 325 84.37 -74.76 -15.50
C ARG A 325 83.33 -75.88 -15.51
N TYR A 326 82.08 -75.60 -15.92
CA TYR A 326 80.97 -76.55 -16.03
C TYR A 326 80.63 -76.95 -17.49
N GLY A 327 81.27 -76.34 -18.50
CA GLY A 327 81.01 -76.60 -19.92
C GLY A 327 81.47 -77.98 -20.43
N PHE A 328 82.38 -78.65 -19.70
CA PHE A 328 82.94 -79.95 -20.11
C PHE A 328 81.92 -81.12 -20.08
N LEU A 329 80.70 -80.90 -19.59
CA LEU A 329 79.63 -81.92 -19.51
C LEU A 329 78.58 -81.83 -20.64
N ARG A 330 78.61 -80.79 -21.49
CA ARG A 330 77.50 -80.54 -22.46
C ARG A 330 77.80 -80.88 -23.92
N ASP A 331 79.05 -81.14 -24.26
CA ASP A 331 79.46 -81.33 -25.66
C ASP A 331 79.26 -82.76 -26.20
N LYS A 332 78.58 -83.64 -25.44
CA LYS A 332 78.13 -84.96 -25.94
C LYS A 332 76.71 -84.97 -26.53
N GLU A 333 75.92 -83.91 -26.37
CA GLU A 333 74.48 -83.95 -26.75
C GLU A 333 74.15 -83.30 -28.10
N ASN A 334 75.00 -82.43 -28.64
CA ASN A 334 74.59 -81.58 -29.78
C ASN A 334 74.88 -82.13 -31.18
N GLU A 335 75.59 -83.26 -31.32
CA GLU A 335 75.75 -83.91 -32.64
C GLU A 335 74.48 -84.67 -33.11
N LYS A 336 73.53 -84.94 -32.22
CA LYS A 336 72.26 -85.60 -32.57
C LYS A 336 71.19 -84.66 -33.14
N PHE A 337 71.35 -83.34 -33.01
CA PHE A 337 70.26 -82.39 -33.27
C PHE A 337 70.15 -81.95 -34.73
N GLU A 338 71.24 -81.97 -35.50
CA GLU A 338 71.24 -81.46 -36.88
C GLU A 338 70.66 -82.45 -37.92
N LYS A 339 70.57 -83.76 -37.61
CA LYS A 339 69.85 -84.71 -38.47
C LYS A 339 68.31 -84.60 -38.35
N LEU A 340 67.78 -83.98 -37.27
CA LEU A 340 66.35 -83.86 -37.02
C LEU A 340 65.66 -82.70 -37.77
N LYS A 341 66.43 -81.72 -38.26
CA LYS A 341 65.88 -80.54 -38.96
C LYS A 341 65.34 -80.86 -40.35
N LYS A 342 65.88 -81.88 -41.02
CA LYS A 342 65.49 -82.21 -42.41
C LYS A 342 64.12 -82.92 -42.49
N ASP A 343 63.74 -83.70 -41.47
CA ASP A 343 62.43 -84.37 -41.40
C ASP A 343 61.28 -83.43 -40.93
N GLN A 344 61.61 -82.28 -40.33
CA GLN A 344 60.60 -81.33 -39.84
C GLN A 344 59.97 -80.47 -40.94
N ALA A 345 60.68 -80.28 -42.07
CA ALA A 345 60.17 -79.47 -43.19
C ALA A 345 58.96 -80.14 -43.88
N GLU A 346 58.87 -81.47 -43.86
CA GLU A 346 57.77 -82.22 -44.46
C GLU A 346 56.53 -82.30 -43.53
N LYS A 347 56.74 -82.23 -42.21
CA LYS A 347 55.65 -82.06 -41.22
C LYS A 347 54.97 -80.69 -41.29
N PHE A 348 55.69 -79.63 -41.67
CA PHE A 348 55.10 -78.29 -41.80
C PHE A 348 54.06 -78.18 -42.92
N ARG A 349 54.16 -79.01 -43.97
CA ARG A 349 53.14 -79.03 -45.04
C ARG A 349 51.83 -79.70 -44.60
N ARG A 350 51.89 -80.75 -43.78
CA ARG A 350 50.68 -81.39 -43.19
C ARG A 350 50.05 -80.55 -42.07
N LEU A 351 50.84 -79.74 -41.37
CA LEU A 351 50.33 -78.81 -40.35
C LEU A 351 49.53 -77.64 -40.94
N LYS A 352 49.85 -77.20 -42.16
CA LYS A 352 49.13 -76.09 -42.81
C LYS A 352 47.68 -76.45 -43.15
N ASP A 353 47.46 -77.67 -43.64
CA ASP A 353 46.12 -78.19 -43.98
C ASP A 353 45.29 -78.53 -42.71
N GLU A 354 45.95 -78.87 -41.60
CA GLU A 354 45.30 -78.97 -40.28
C GLU A 354 45.00 -77.60 -39.65
N GLU A 355 45.86 -76.60 -39.87
CA GLU A 355 45.66 -75.24 -39.37
C GLU A 355 44.46 -74.57 -40.02
N GLU A 356 44.20 -74.78 -41.31
CA GLU A 356 43.02 -74.25 -41.98
C GLU A 356 41.70 -74.89 -41.46
N LYS A 357 41.70 -76.20 -41.16
CA LYS A 357 40.57 -76.86 -40.46
C LYS A 357 40.41 -76.41 -39.01
N LYS A 358 41.51 -76.13 -38.29
CA LYS A 358 41.49 -75.55 -36.94
C LYS A 358 41.04 -74.08 -36.97
N PHE A 359 41.35 -73.32 -38.02
CA PHE A 359 40.92 -71.94 -38.19
C PHE A 359 39.42 -71.86 -38.45
N GLY A 360 38.86 -72.76 -39.27
CA GLY A 360 37.41 -72.85 -39.50
C GLY A 360 36.61 -73.18 -38.23
N ASN A 361 37.14 -74.06 -37.37
CA ASN A 361 36.51 -74.37 -36.08
C ASN A 361 36.69 -73.24 -35.06
N LYS A 362 37.85 -72.58 -35.03
CA LYS A 362 38.07 -71.37 -34.22
C LYS A 362 37.15 -70.23 -34.61
N LEU A 363 36.88 -70.02 -35.90
CA LEU A 363 35.97 -68.97 -36.37
C LEU A 363 34.51 -69.26 -35.97
N LYS A 364 34.11 -70.55 -35.91
CA LYS A 364 32.78 -70.96 -35.42
C LYS A 364 32.68 -70.79 -33.90
N GLU A 365 33.73 -71.12 -33.16
CA GLU A 365 33.80 -70.88 -31.71
C GLU A 365 33.82 -69.39 -31.38
N GLU A 366 34.56 -68.56 -32.12
CA GLU A 366 34.58 -67.10 -31.94
C GLU A 366 33.22 -66.49 -32.25
N LYS A 367 32.54 -66.93 -33.31
CA LYS A 367 31.15 -66.49 -33.57
C LYS A 367 30.19 -66.91 -32.47
N LYS A 368 30.38 -68.09 -31.87
CA LYS A 368 29.59 -68.55 -30.73
C LYS A 368 29.88 -67.72 -29.47
N LYS A 369 31.15 -67.38 -29.21
CA LYS A 369 31.57 -66.49 -28.12
C LYS A 369 31.02 -65.07 -28.28
N ILE A 370 31.05 -64.52 -29.50
CA ILE A 370 30.46 -63.21 -29.80
C ILE A 370 28.95 -63.23 -29.54
N PHE A 371 28.26 -64.30 -29.93
CA PHE A 371 26.82 -64.45 -29.66
C PHE A 371 26.51 -64.56 -28.16
N GLU A 372 27.32 -65.32 -27.40
CA GLU A 372 27.21 -65.42 -25.95
C GLU A 372 27.52 -64.07 -25.25
N GLU A 373 28.54 -63.35 -25.70
CA GLU A 373 28.89 -62.00 -25.22
C GLU A 373 27.79 -60.97 -25.54
N GLU A 374 27.18 -61.02 -26.73
CA GLU A 374 26.02 -60.18 -27.07
C GLU A 374 24.81 -60.49 -26.18
N GLU A 375 24.58 -61.76 -25.84
CA GLU A 375 23.50 -62.16 -24.96
C GLU A 375 23.75 -61.70 -23.51
N GLU A 376 24.99 -61.79 -23.03
CA GLU A 376 25.39 -61.23 -21.74
C GLU A 376 25.27 -59.70 -21.71
N LEU A 377 25.70 -59.01 -22.77
CA LEU A 377 25.51 -57.56 -22.91
C LEU A 377 24.03 -57.18 -22.90
N ARG A 378 23.15 -57.96 -23.54
CA ARG A 378 21.69 -57.75 -23.47
C ARG A 378 21.15 -57.95 -22.05
N LYS A 379 21.66 -58.93 -21.29
CA LYS A 379 21.29 -59.12 -19.87
C LYS A 379 21.77 -57.95 -19.01
N VAL A 380 22.99 -57.47 -19.22
CA VAL A 380 23.56 -56.30 -18.52
C VAL A 380 22.77 -55.02 -18.84
N LEU A 381 22.38 -54.81 -20.10
CA LEU A 381 21.55 -53.68 -20.50
C LEU A 381 20.18 -53.72 -19.83
N LYS A 382 19.50 -54.86 -19.79
CA LYS A 382 18.23 -55.00 -19.06
C LYS A 382 18.37 -54.71 -17.57
N LEU A 383 19.46 -55.16 -16.94
CA LEU A 383 19.76 -54.84 -15.54
C LEU A 383 20.01 -53.34 -15.34
N LYS A 384 20.71 -52.69 -16.27
CA LYS A 384 20.96 -51.23 -16.23
C LYS A 384 19.68 -50.42 -16.44
N GLU A 385 18.81 -50.85 -17.34
CA GLU A 385 17.49 -50.24 -17.55
C GLU A 385 16.63 -50.35 -16.28
N ALA A 386 16.59 -51.52 -15.63
CA ALA A 386 15.91 -51.70 -14.35
C ALA A 386 16.53 -50.85 -13.23
N GLU A 387 17.85 -50.70 -13.20
CA GLU A 387 18.56 -49.83 -12.26
C GLU A 387 18.20 -48.35 -12.47
N ILE A 388 18.10 -47.91 -13.73
CA ILE A 388 17.67 -46.56 -14.11
C ILE A 388 16.22 -46.34 -13.68
N GLU A 389 15.31 -47.26 -13.98
CA GLU A 389 13.91 -47.17 -13.62
C GLU A 389 13.71 -47.12 -12.09
N SER A 390 14.50 -47.88 -11.34
CA SER A 390 14.54 -47.81 -9.87
C SER A 390 14.98 -46.43 -9.37
N LYS A 391 16.08 -45.88 -9.94
CA LYS A 391 16.58 -44.54 -9.59
C LYS A 391 15.59 -43.43 -9.95
N GLU A 392 14.88 -43.56 -11.07
CA GLU A 392 13.81 -42.63 -11.43
C GLU A 392 12.66 -42.67 -10.42
N LYS A 393 12.22 -43.87 -10.02
CA LYS A 393 11.18 -44.04 -8.98
C LYS A 393 11.63 -43.43 -7.64
N GLU A 394 12.90 -43.60 -7.25
CA GLU A 394 13.46 -42.94 -6.07
C GLU A 394 13.50 -41.42 -6.21
N PHE A 395 13.88 -40.92 -7.37
CA PHE A 395 13.90 -39.49 -7.66
C PHE A 395 12.49 -38.87 -7.59
N TYR A 396 11.48 -39.54 -8.15
CA TYR A 396 10.08 -39.13 -8.02
C TYR A 396 9.59 -39.14 -6.56
N ARG A 397 9.96 -40.17 -5.78
CA ARG A 397 9.67 -40.20 -4.32
C ARG A 397 10.34 -39.03 -3.59
N LYS A 398 11.57 -38.67 -3.98
CA LYS A 398 12.33 -37.54 -3.42
C LYS A 398 11.72 -36.19 -3.79
N ILE A 399 11.25 -36.01 -5.02
CA ILE A 399 10.51 -34.80 -5.43
C ILE A 399 9.21 -34.68 -4.64
N LYS A 400 8.45 -35.77 -4.51
CA LYS A 400 7.18 -35.77 -3.77
C LYS A 400 7.39 -35.45 -2.29
N SER A 401 8.44 -35.99 -1.66
CA SER A 401 8.79 -35.66 -0.27
C SER A 401 9.24 -34.20 -0.11
N LEU A 402 9.98 -33.64 -1.08
CA LEU A 402 10.36 -32.22 -1.09
C LEU A 402 9.17 -31.28 -1.27
N GLN A 403 8.20 -31.65 -2.11
CA GLN A 403 6.95 -30.89 -2.26
C GLN A 403 6.14 -30.91 -0.96
N SER A 404 6.00 -32.08 -0.32
CA SER A 404 5.36 -32.19 1.01
C SER A 404 6.08 -31.36 2.08
N LYS A 405 7.43 -31.38 2.11
CA LYS A 405 8.23 -30.53 3.00
C LYS A 405 7.97 -29.05 2.75
N ARG A 406 7.94 -28.58 1.49
CA ARG A 406 7.62 -27.17 1.17
C ARG A 406 6.23 -26.75 1.65
N VAL A 407 5.24 -27.63 1.57
CA VAL A 407 3.89 -27.37 2.10
C VAL A 407 3.89 -27.28 3.62
N MET A 408 4.65 -28.15 4.30
CA MET A 408 4.83 -28.09 5.75
C MET A 408 5.57 -26.82 6.19
N ASP A 409 6.68 -26.48 5.53
CA ASP A 409 7.44 -25.24 5.75
C ASP A 409 6.56 -24.00 5.54
N ALA A 410 5.66 -24.00 4.54
CA ALA A 410 4.73 -22.91 4.30
C ALA A 410 3.68 -22.80 5.43
N LYS A 411 3.19 -23.93 5.94
CA LYS A 411 2.30 -23.96 7.12
C LYS A 411 3.01 -23.47 8.38
N GLU A 412 4.25 -23.88 8.60
CA GLU A 412 5.07 -23.42 9.72
C GLU A 412 5.41 -21.93 9.61
N ARG A 413 5.74 -21.42 8.43
CA ARG A 413 5.92 -19.97 8.20
C ARG A 413 4.66 -19.19 8.55
N LYS A 414 3.47 -19.66 8.18
CA LYS A 414 2.19 -19.05 8.58
C LYS A 414 1.99 -19.10 10.10
N ARG A 415 2.34 -20.20 10.76
CA ARG A 415 2.29 -20.31 12.23
C ARG A 415 3.26 -19.31 12.89
N HIS A 416 4.50 -19.24 12.42
CA HIS A 416 5.50 -18.29 12.90
C HIS A 416 5.08 -16.84 12.67
N GLU A 417 4.52 -16.52 11.50
CA GLU A 417 4.01 -15.18 11.20
C GLU A 417 2.86 -14.79 12.14
N ASN A 418 1.95 -15.73 12.43
CA ASN A 418 0.90 -15.52 13.42
C ASN A 418 1.44 -15.32 14.84
N ILE A 419 2.46 -16.11 15.25
CA ILE A 419 3.16 -15.95 16.53
C ILE A 419 3.85 -14.58 16.60
N ILE A 420 4.57 -14.17 15.55
CA ILE A 420 5.22 -12.85 15.48
C ILE A 420 4.16 -11.73 15.56
N ARG A 421 3.03 -11.89 14.88
CA ARG A 421 1.92 -10.91 14.94
C ARG A 421 1.31 -10.84 16.33
N ALA A 422 1.16 -11.96 17.03
CA ALA A 422 0.70 -12.01 18.42
C ALA A 422 1.71 -11.34 19.36
N LYS A 423 3.00 -11.70 19.29
CA LYS A 423 4.09 -11.08 20.05
C LYS A 423 4.19 -9.57 19.80
N ARG A 424 4.02 -9.11 18.56
CA ARG A 424 3.99 -7.66 18.24
C ARG A 424 2.82 -6.95 18.92
N LYS A 425 1.62 -7.55 18.93
CA LYS A 425 0.46 -6.98 19.64
C LYS A 425 0.71 -6.90 21.14
N GLU A 426 1.31 -7.94 21.70
CA GLU A 426 1.67 -8.00 23.13
C GLU A 426 2.74 -6.96 23.48
N LEU A 427 3.78 -6.82 22.65
CA LEU A 427 4.84 -5.82 22.81
C LEU A 427 4.27 -4.38 22.74
N VAL A 428 3.28 -4.13 21.88
CA VAL A 428 2.55 -2.84 21.86
C VAL A 428 1.74 -2.63 23.15
N ARG A 429 1.11 -3.66 23.72
CA ARG A 429 0.40 -3.57 25.01
C ARG A 429 1.38 -3.29 26.15
N LEU A 430 2.50 -4.00 26.19
CA LEU A 430 3.60 -3.79 27.15
C LEU A 430 4.19 -2.39 27.02
N LYS A 431 4.44 -1.90 25.81
CA LYS A 431 4.91 -0.52 25.59
C LYS A 431 3.92 0.51 26.13
N LYS A 432 2.62 0.36 25.84
CA LYS A 432 1.58 1.26 26.39
C LYS A 432 1.49 1.17 27.91
N PHE A 433 1.65 -0.02 28.47
CA PHE A 433 1.68 -0.21 29.92
C PHE A 433 2.89 0.46 30.55
N HIS A 434 4.10 0.22 30.02
CA HIS A 434 5.33 0.88 30.45
C HIS A 434 5.27 2.39 30.27
N GLU A 435 4.73 2.90 29.17
CA GLU A 435 4.57 4.33 28.96
C GLU A 435 3.65 4.97 30.01
N LYS A 436 2.54 4.28 30.38
CA LYS A 436 1.71 4.68 31.52
C LYS A 436 2.46 4.62 32.84
N SER A 437 3.21 3.56 33.10
CA SER A 437 4.02 3.42 34.33
C SER A 437 5.13 4.47 34.41
N ILE A 438 5.80 4.77 33.30
CA ILE A 438 6.83 5.82 33.19
C ILE A 438 6.19 7.18 33.41
N ARG A 439 5.01 7.45 32.83
CA ARG A 439 4.30 8.71 33.05
C ARG A 439 3.92 8.89 34.52
N LYS A 440 3.38 7.84 35.15
CA LYS A 440 3.04 7.85 36.59
C LYS A 440 4.29 8.05 37.45
N LYS A 441 5.38 7.33 37.18
CA LYS A 441 6.67 7.51 37.88
C LYS A 441 7.27 8.89 37.64
N LYS A 442 7.11 9.47 36.45
CA LYS A 442 7.58 10.83 36.12
C LYS A 442 6.78 11.88 36.88
N GLU A 443 5.47 11.72 37.00
CA GLU A 443 4.60 12.57 37.82
C GLU A 443 4.96 12.45 39.31
N GLU A 444 5.19 11.23 39.81
CA GLU A 444 5.67 10.98 41.18
C GLU A 444 7.06 11.58 41.42
N LEU A 445 8.00 11.43 40.48
CA LEU A 445 9.34 12.02 40.53
C LEU A 445 9.30 13.55 40.46
N GLN A 446 8.43 14.14 39.65
CA GLN A 446 8.23 15.60 39.65
C GLN A 446 7.65 16.09 40.98
N GLY A 447 6.75 15.32 41.59
CA GLY A 447 6.26 15.58 42.94
C GLY A 447 7.36 15.48 44.01
N LYS A 448 8.20 14.44 43.93
CA LYS A 448 9.36 14.24 44.82
C LYS A 448 10.41 15.32 44.63
N MET A 449 10.81 15.66 43.39
CA MET A 449 11.77 16.73 43.11
C MET A 449 11.29 18.11 43.58
N LYS A 450 9.98 18.38 43.55
CA LYS A 450 9.43 19.61 44.15
C LYS A 450 9.59 19.62 45.68
N LYS A 451 9.35 18.49 46.35
CA LYS A 451 9.57 18.35 47.80
C LYS A 451 11.06 18.37 48.17
N GLU A 452 11.88 17.75 47.33
CA GLU A 452 13.32 17.60 47.52
C GLU A 452 14.07 18.90 47.23
N LYS A 453 13.64 19.71 46.25
CA LYS A 453 14.10 21.10 46.10
C LYS A 453 13.82 21.92 47.36
N LEU A 454 12.63 21.78 47.94
CA LEU A 454 12.25 22.46 49.18
C LEU A 454 13.11 22.01 50.38
N ASN A 455 13.51 20.74 50.42
CA ASN A 455 14.40 20.21 51.47
C ASN A 455 15.88 20.52 51.21
N LEU A 456 16.34 20.49 49.97
CA LEU A 456 17.71 20.86 49.59
C LEU A 456 17.98 22.33 49.86
N GLU A 457 17.00 23.20 49.64
CA GLU A 457 17.11 24.62 49.98
C GLU A 457 17.25 24.87 51.50
N LYS A 458 16.73 23.96 52.34
CA LYS A 458 17.02 23.94 53.79
C LYS A 458 18.44 23.40 54.06
N ILE A 459 18.81 22.26 53.47
CA ILE A 459 20.11 21.61 53.70
C ILE A 459 21.29 22.46 53.20
N PHE A 460 21.14 23.23 52.11
CA PHE A 460 22.19 24.12 51.62
C PHE A 460 22.47 25.32 52.54
N ARG A 461 21.53 25.69 53.44
CA ARG A 461 21.82 26.66 54.51
C ARG A 461 22.63 26.04 55.64
N ASP A 462 22.40 24.77 55.93
CA ASP A 462 23.05 24.08 57.06
C ASP A 462 24.46 23.60 56.68
N LYS A 463 24.66 23.08 55.45
CA LYS A 463 25.96 22.56 54.97
C LYS A 463 27.03 23.61 54.72
N ARG A 464 26.65 24.84 54.36
CA ARG A 464 27.63 25.95 54.22
C ARG A 464 28.38 26.25 55.52
N ASN A 465 27.81 25.88 56.67
CA ASN A 465 28.41 26.11 57.99
C ASN A 465 29.27 24.93 58.48
N GLU A 466 29.18 23.76 57.85
CA GLU A 466 29.93 22.54 58.20
C GLU A 466 31.17 22.35 57.34
N ASP A 467 31.09 22.61 56.04
CA ASP A 467 32.19 22.40 55.08
C ASP A 467 33.40 23.35 55.33
N GLU A 468 33.19 24.46 56.04
CA GLU A 468 34.26 25.37 56.48
C GLU A 468 35.11 24.78 57.63
N LYS A 469 34.58 23.81 58.39
CA LYS A 469 35.29 23.18 59.52
C LYS A 469 36.09 21.93 59.14
N GLU A 470 35.74 21.22 58.07
CA GLU A 470 36.36 19.94 57.72
C GLU A 470 37.63 20.10 56.84
N LEU A 471 37.73 21.18 56.05
CA LEU A 471 38.89 21.44 55.19
C LEU A 471 40.21 21.65 55.97
N VAL A 472 40.14 22.16 57.21
CA VAL A 472 41.30 22.39 58.08
C VAL A 472 41.90 21.08 58.64
N ALA A 473 41.12 19.98 58.66
CA ALA A 473 41.56 18.72 59.26
C ALA A 473 42.33 17.81 58.29
N ARG A 474 42.02 17.84 56.99
CA ARG A 474 42.56 16.89 56.00
C ARG A 474 43.97 17.22 55.50
N GLU A 475 44.42 18.47 55.61
CA GLU A 475 45.79 18.85 55.22
C GLU A 475 46.87 18.24 56.14
N LYS A 476 46.54 17.93 57.41
CA LYS A 476 47.50 17.38 58.39
C LYS A 476 47.76 15.87 58.28
N GLU A 477 46.93 15.11 57.57
CA GLU A 477 47.05 13.65 57.48
C GLU A 477 47.95 13.18 56.32
N ILE A 478 48.04 13.98 55.27
CA ILE A 478 48.77 13.61 54.03
C ILE A 478 50.30 13.64 54.24
N GLU A 479 50.80 14.44 55.17
CA GLU A 479 52.23 14.60 55.45
C GLU A 479 52.87 13.38 56.15
N ARG A 480 52.08 12.53 56.83
CA ARG A 480 52.59 11.37 57.58
C ARG A 480 52.82 10.12 56.73
N LYS A 481 52.08 9.94 55.63
CA LYS A 481 52.10 8.70 54.84
C LYS A 481 53.26 8.61 53.84
N LEU A 482 54.03 9.68 53.65
CA LEU A 482 55.18 9.73 52.72
C LEU A 482 56.49 9.18 53.31
N LYS A 483 56.63 9.00 54.62
CA LYS A 483 57.88 8.54 55.27
C LYS A 483 58.02 7.02 55.42
N GLU A 484 56.99 6.23 55.13
CA GLU A 484 56.96 4.78 55.45
C GLU A 484 57.30 3.86 54.27
N ALA A 485 57.41 4.41 53.04
CA ALA A 485 57.54 3.62 51.82
C ALA A 485 59.00 3.27 51.42
N GLU A 486 60.02 3.87 52.05
CA GLU A 486 61.43 3.71 51.62
C GLU A 486 62.17 2.50 52.21
N SER A 487 61.60 1.76 53.17
CA SER A 487 62.32 0.73 53.94
C SER A 487 62.24 -0.72 53.41
N LYS A 488 61.43 -1.02 52.38
CA LYS A 488 61.11 -2.42 51.99
C LYS A 488 61.79 -2.96 50.71
N LYS A 489 62.89 -2.34 50.24
CA LYS A 489 63.56 -2.71 48.97
C LYS A 489 64.81 -3.62 49.11
N LYS A 490 65.08 -4.21 50.28
CA LYS A 490 66.36 -4.91 50.59
C LYS A 490 66.29 -6.43 50.84
N GLU A 491 65.32 -7.13 50.25
CA GLU A 491 65.18 -8.59 50.45
C GLU A 491 65.24 -9.37 49.12
N ALA A 492 66.30 -9.09 48.34
CA ALA A 492 66.61 -9.74 47.06
C ALA A 492 67.81 -10.72 47.13
N GLY A 493 68.28 -11.09 48.33
CA GLY A 493 69.62 -11.68 48.49
C GLY A 493 69.74 -13.19 48.69
N ARG A 494 68.67 -14.00 48.70
CA ARG A 494 68.73 -15.39 49.20
C ARG A 494 68.29 -16.51 48.26
N ILE A 495 68.24 -16.29 46.94
CA ILE A 495 67.74 -17.31 46.00
C ILE A 495 68.84 -17.94 45.12
N ALA A 496 70.09 -17.44 45.18
CA ALA A 496 71.23 -17.96 44.39
C ALA A 496 71.69 -19.39 44.79
N GLU A 497 71.28 -19.89 45.94
CA GLU A 497 71.61 -21.24 46.39
C GLU A 497 70.78 -22.34 45.70
N ARG A 498 69.73 -21.95 44.94
CA ARG A 498 68.93 -22.86 44.10
C ARG A 498 69.61 -23.18 42.76
N GLU A 499 70.58 -22.37 42.33
CA GLU A 499 71.14 -22.41 40.97
C GLU A 499 72.10 -23.59 40.74
N MET A 500 72.72 -24.14 41.78
CA MET A 500 73.70 -25.23 41.64
C MET A 500 73.09 -26.64 41.54
N ARG A 501 71.81 -26.82 41.94
CA ARG A 501 71.03 -28.06 41.68
C ARG A 501 70.36 -28.06 40.30
N GLU A 502 70.46 -26.94 39.59
CA GLU A 502 69.85 -26.69 38.29
C GLU A 502 70.71 -27.28 37.16
N ILE A 503 72.04 -27.22 37.30
CA ILE A 503 73.01 -27.57 36.25
C ILE A 503 73.03 -29.08 35.90
N GLU A 504 72.74 -29.96 36.86
CA GLU A 504 72.64 -31.41 36.60
C GLU A 504 71.27 -31.83 36.02
N ARG A 505 70.20 -31.10 36.32
CA ARG A 505 68.91 -31.22 35.60
C ARG A 505 69.03 -30.71 34.17
N ILE A 506 69.84 -29.66 33.96
CA ILE A 506 70.09 -29.06 32.65
C ILE A 506 70.71 -30.07 31.67
N LYS A 507 71.62 -30.95 32.11
CA LYS A 507 72.27 -31.92 31.18
C LYS A 507 71.34 -33.04 30.68
N LYS A 508 70.44 -33.56 31.53
CA LYS A 508 69.38 -34.50 31.11
C LYS A 508 68.20 -33.78 30.42
N GLY A 509 68.02 -32.48 30.73
CA GLY A 509 67.16 -31.56 30.01
C GLY A 509 67.60 -31.41 28.56
N ILE A 510 68.86 -31.08 28.30
CA ILE A 510 69.41 -30.77 26.96
C ILE A 510 69.13 -31.86 25.92
N ASP A 511 69.15 -33.15 26.26
CA ASP A 511 68.91 -34.23 25.29
C ASP A 511 67.41 -34.49 25.05
N LEU A 512 66.55 -34.33 26.06
CA LEU A 512 65.09 -34.25 25.90
C LEU A 512 64.66 -32.95 25.21
N GLU A 513 65.43 -31.89 25.40
CA GLU A 513 65.22 -30.55 24.86
C GLU A 513 65.67 -30.48 23.41
N LYS A 514 66.68 -31.23 22.97
CA LYS A 514 67.00 -31.40 21.54
C LYS A 514 65.92 -32.17 20.78
N GLU A 515 65.31 -33.18 21.40
CA GLU A 515 64.14 -33.87 20.81
C GLU A 515 62.88 -33.01 20.84
N LYS A 516 62.65 -32.26 21.92
CA LYS A 516 61.58 -31.26 21.97
C LYS A 516 61.82 -30.14 20.96
N ILE A 517 63.04 -29.62 20.81
CA ILE A 517 63.39 -28.60 19.82
C ILE A 517 63.11 -29.12 18.41
N LYS A 518 63.41 -30.39 18.09
CA LYS A 518 63.04 -30.95 16.78
C LYS A 518 61.52 -31.06 16.59
N ARG A 519 60.78 -31.54 17.59
CA ARG A 519 59.31 -31.59 17.53
C ARG A 519 58.67 -30.20 17.52
N ASP A 520 59.22 -29.26 18.27
CA ASP A 520 58.80 -27.87 18.39
C ASP A 520 59.19 -27.10 17.12
N GLU A 521 60.29 -27.42 16.44
CA GLU A 521 60.66 -26.86 15.14
C GLU A 521 59.75 -27.42 14.04
N GLU A 522 59.44 -28.71 14.04
CA GLU A 522 58.46 -29.30 13.13
C GLU A 522 57.04 -28.77 13.39
N GLU A 523 56.65 -28.59 14.65
CA GLU A 523 55.37 -28.03 15.05
C GLU A 523 55.32 -26.52 14.77
N ARG A 524 56.42 -25.78 14.96
CA ARG A 524 56.54 -24.37 14.53
C ARG A 524 56.51 -24.23 13.02
N LEU A 525 57.15 -25.12 12.26
CA LEU A 525 57.09 -25.12 10.81
C LEU A 525 55.68 -25.45 10.33
N ALA A 526 55.01 -26.43 10.94
CA ALA A 526 53.61 -26.75 10.65
C ALA A 526 52.65 -25.61 11.07
N GLU A 527 52.93 -24.93 12.19
CA GLU A 527 52.15 -23.80 12.67
C GLU A 527 52.40 -22.54 11.82
N ILE A 528 53.62 -22.32 11.33
CA ILE A 528 53.95 -21.28 10.36
C ILE A 528 53.26 -21.57 9.03
N GLU A 529 53.33 -22.80 8.51
CA GLU A 529 52.61 -23.18 7.28
C GLU A 529 51.08 -23.07 7.45
N SER A 530 50.55 -23.42 8.62
CA SER A 530 49.13 -23.27 8.94
C SER A 530 48.74 -21.80 9.03
N LYS A 531 49.53 -20.96 9.71
CA LYS A 531 49.32 -19.51 9.83
C LYS A 531 49.49 -18.81 8.48
N GLU A 532 50.42 -19.24 7.64
CA GLU A 532 50.60 -18.71 6.28
C GLU A 532 49.44 -19.12 5.37
N LYS A 533 48.97 -20.36 5.44
CA LYS A 533 47.74 -20.79 4.74
C LYS A 533 46.52 -20.02 5.24
N GLU A 534 46.37 -19.85 6.54
CA GLU A 534 45.25 -19.12 7.12
C GLU A 534 45.32 -17.62 6.79
N ASN A 535 46.51 -17.03 6.74
CA ASN A 535 46.72 -15.66 6.29
C ASN A 535 46.45 -15.50 4.79
N ALA A 536 46.93 -16.42 3.95
CA ALA A 536 46.61 -16.45 2.53
C ALA A 536 45.11 -16.60 2.29
N ASP A 537 44.44 -17.50 3.01
CA ASP A 537 42.99 -17.67 2.94
C ASP A 537 42.24 -16.43 3.44
N ARG A 538 42.73 -15.77 4.49
CA ARG A 538 42.17 -14.49 4.98
C ARG A 538 42.37 -13.37 3.97
N GLU A 539 43.50 -13.30 3.28
CA GLU A 539 43.76 -12.32 2.23
C GLU A 539 42.88 -12.58 1.01
N VAL A 540 42.81 -13.83 0.53
CA VAL A 540 41.91 -14.23 -0.56
C VAL A 540 40.45 -13.93 -0.20
N LYS A 541 40.04 -14.17 1.05
CA LYS A 541 38.69 -13.85 1.53
C LYS A 541 38.45 -12.35 1.57
N LYS A 542 39.39 -11.55 2.10
CA LYS A 542 39.31 -10.08 2.09
C LYS A 542 39.22 -9.53 0.67
N GLU A 543 40.00 -10.07 -0.26
CA GLU A 543 40.01 -9.62 -1.66
C GLU A 543 38.71 -10.03 -2.38
N LYS A 544 38.20 -11.23 -2.12
CA LYS A 544 36.90 -11.69 -2.61
C LYS A 544 35.74 -10.84 -2.07
N ASP A 545 35.78 -10.47 -0.79
CA ASP A 545 34.77 -9.60 -0.17
C ASP A 545 34.86 -8.16 -0.71
N ARG A 546 36.07 -7.63 -0.96
CA ARG A 546 36.29 -6.35 -1.65
C ARG A 546 35.71 -6.37 -3.07
N LEU A 547 36.06 -7.37 -3.88
CA LEU A 547 35.55 -7.51 -5.24
C LEU A 547 34.03 -7.68 -5.28
N LYS A 548 33.47 -8.43 -4.33
CA LYS A 548 32.02 -8.59 -4.19
C LYS A 548 31.35 -7.26 -3.86
N LYS A 549 31.91 -6.49 -2.93
CA LYS A 549 31.41 -5.16 -2.57
C LYS A 549 31.49 -4.18 -3.75
N ASP A 550 32.59 -4.17 -4.49
CA ASP A 550 32.77 -3.33 -5.69
C ASP A 550 31.78 -3.72 -6.80
N LEU A 551 31.50 -5.01 -6.98
CA LEU A 551 30.48 -5.49 -7.92
C LEU A 551 29.07 -5.06 -7.47
N GLU A 552 28.75 -5.19 -6.19
CA GLU A 552 27.46 -4.77 -5.64
C GLU A 552 27.27 -3.25 -5.80
N GLU A 553 28.30 -2.45 -5.55
CA GLU A 553 28.28 -1.00 -5.74
C GLU A 553 28.14 -0.61 -7.22
N LYS A 554 28.86 -1.26 -8.14
CA LYS A 554 28.71 -1.05 -9.60
C LYS A 554 27.33 -1.43 -10.09
N VAL A 555 26.78 -2.57 -9.65
CA VAL A 555 25.41 -2.99 -9.98
C VAL A 555 24.39 -2.01 -9.43
N ALA A 556 24.59 -1.50 -8.21
CA ALA A 556 23.70 -0.49 -7.62
C ALA A 556 23.75 0.85 -8.37
N LYS A 557 24.94 1.30 -8.79
CA LYS A 557 25.11 2.50 -9.64
C LYS A 557 24.41 2.34 -10.99
N ILE A 558 24.64 1.22 -11.69
CA ILE A 558 24.00 0.92 -12.98
C ILE A 558 22.48 0.87 -12.84
N LYS A 559 21.95 0.25 -11.77
CA LYS A 559 20.50 0.23 -11.51
C LYS A 559 19.93 1.63 -11.27
N LYS A 560 20.58 2.46 -10.44
CA LYS A 560 20.14 3.84 -10.18
C LYS A 560 20.15 4.69 -11.44
N GLU A 561 21.19 4.60 -12.25
CA GLU A 561 21.29 5.31 -13.53
C GLU A 561 20.22 4.82 -14.50
N HIS A 562 20.01 3.51 -14.59
CA HIS A 562 18.99 2.93 -15.45
C HIS A 562 17.58 3.37 -15.04
N ASP A 563 17.24 3.28 -13.75
CA ASP A 563 15.93 3.71 -13.23
C ASP A 563 15.71 5.21 -13.45
N ALA A 564 16.75 6.04 -13.28
CA ALA A 564 16.67 7.47 -13.58
C ALA A 564 16.44 7.73 -15.07
N THR A 565 17.10 6.98 -15.96
CA THR A 565 16.96 7.11 -17.41
C THR A 565 15.56 6.69 -17.85
N VAL A 566 15.08 5.54 -17.36
CA VAL A 566 13.71 5.05 -17.61
C VAL A 566 12.69 6.07 -17.12
N LYS A 567 12.87 6.63 -15.92
CA LYS A 567 11.96 7.65 -15.38
C LYS A 567 11.92 8.94 -16.21
N ARG A 568 13.07 9.37 -16.74
CA ARG A 568 13.14 10.54 -17.64
C ARG A 568 12.44 10.26 -18.97
N GLU A 569 12.68 9.10 -19.59
CA GLU A 569 12.03 8.71 -20.84
C GLU A 569 10.52 8.52 -20.70
N THR A 570 10.06 7.87 -19.62
CA THR A 570 8.63 7.69 -19.37
C THR A 570 7.94 9.02 -19.10
N SER A 571 8.55 9.91 -18.31
CA SER A 571 8.00 11.26 -18.07
C SER A 571 7.95 12.11 -19.34
N ARG A 572 8.95 12.00 -20.23
CA ARG A 572 8.95 12.71 -21.51
C ARG A 572 7.85 12.21 -22.44
N LYS A 573 7.72 10.88 -22.60
CA LYS A 573 6.68 10.28 -23.43
C LYS A 573 5.27 10.51 -22.88
N GLU A 574 5.09 10.45 -21.56
CA GLU A 574 3.82 10.82 -20.92
C GLU A 574 3.44 12.28 -21.24
N LYS A 575 4.40 13.20 -21.24
CA LYS A 575 4.15 14.61 -21.60
C LYS A 575 3.77 14.75 -23.07
N GLU A 576 4.53 14.14 -23.98
CA GLU A 576 4.25 14.14 -25.42
C GLU A 576 2.86 13.53 -25.75
N MET A 577 2.47 12.45 -25.07
CA MET A 577 1.15 11.85 -25.23
C MET A 577 0.02 12.71 -24.68
N LYS A 578 0.22 13.35 -23.51
CA LYS A 578 -0.77 14.28 -22.97
C LYS A 578 -1.01 15.44 -23.92
N GLU A 579 0.05 16.04 -24.45
CA GLU A 579 -0.06 17.13 -25.43
C GLU A 579 -0.78 16.68 -26.71
N ARG A 580 -0.52 15.45 -27.21
CA ARG A 580 -1.24 14.90 -28.37
C ARG A 580 -2.72 14.66 -28.09
N LEU A 581 -3.04 14.06 -26.93
CA LEU A 581 -4.43 13.79 -26.54
C LEU A 581 -5.19 15.09 -26.31
N GLU A 582 -4.60 16.08 -25.64
CA GLU A 582 -5.19 17.41 -25.45
C GLU A 582 -5.53 18.07 -26.79
N LYS A 583 -4.61 18.05 -27.76
CA LYS A 583 -4.86 18.58 -29.12
C LYS A 583 -5.97 17.82 -29.86
N GLU A 584 -5.98 16.48 -29.80
CA GLU A 584 -7.02 15.68 -30.45
C GLU A 584 -8.41 15.98 -29.85
N LEU A 585 -8.46 16.25 -28.55
CA LEU A 585 -9.71 16.54 -27.84
C LEU A 585 -10.22 17.94 -28.09
N GLU A 586 -9.33 18.92 -28.15
CA GLU A 586 -9.68 20.27 -28.52
C GLU A 586 -10.31 20.28 -29.92
N LEU A 587 -9.75 19.53 -30.87
CA LEU A 587 -10.34 19.31 -32.19
C LEU A 587 -11.73 18.66 -32.12
N ARG A 588 -11.88 17.54 -31.40
CA ARG A 588 -13.18 16.86 -31.26
C ARG A 588 -14.24 17.72 -30.56
N LEU A 589 -13.84 18.52 -29.57
CA LEU A 589 -14.73 19.40 -28.84
C LEU A 589 -15.20 20.54 -29.75
N ASN A 590 -14.29 21.15 -30.51
CA ASN A 590 -14.61 22.19 -31.48
C ASN A 590 -15.56 21.65 -32.56
N ASP A 591 -15.33 20.44 -33.08
CA ASP A 591 -16.23 19.78 -34.03
C ASP A 591 -17.63 19.53 -33.43
N ALA A 592 -17.70 19.07 -32.18
CA ALA A 592 -18.97 18.81 -31.51
C ALA A 592 -19.75 20.10 -31.24
N VAL A 593 -19.07 21.17 -30.82
CA VAL A 593 -19.65 22.51 -30.63
C VAL A 593 -20.18 23.03 -31.97
N ALA A 594 -19.38 22.97 -33.04
CA ALA A 594 -19.79 23.41 -34.38
C ALA A 594 -21.02 22.64 -34.90
N ARG A 595 -21.10 21.33 -34.65
CA ARG A 595 -22.30 20.53 -35.00
C ARG A 595 -23.53 20.97 -34.21
N LYS A 596 -23.38 21.26 -32.91
CA LYS A 596 -24.48 21.71 -32.05
C LYS A 596 -24.94 23.12 -32.39
N GLU A 597 -24.03 24.01 -32.77
CA GLU A 597 -24.36 25.35 -33.26
C GLU A 597 -25.17 25.28 -34.57
N LYS A 598 -24.75 24.44 -35.52
CA LYS A 598 -25.54 24.19 -36.75
C LYS A 598 -26.93 23.64 -36.46
N GLU A 599 -27.07 22.72 -35.51
CA GLU A 599 -28.36 22.16 -35.09
C GLU A 599 -29.26 23.24 -34.45
N LEU A 600 -28.70 24.10 -33.60
CA LEU A 600 -29.40 25.22 -32.97
C LEU A 600 -29.85 26.26 -34.01
N GLN A 601 -29.00 26.57 -35.00
CA GLN A 601 -29.37 27.48 -36.09
C GLN A 601 -30.53 26.92 -36.93
N ARG A 602 -30.53 25.62 -37.25
CA ARG A 602 -31.67 24.98 -37.94
C ARG A 602 -32.97 25.07 -37.14
N LYS A 603 -32.92 24.74 -35.85
CA LYS A 603 -34.08 24.85 -34.96
C LYS A 603 -34.58 26.29 -34.82
N LYS A 604 -33.66 27.27 -34.80
CA LYS A 604 -34.01 28.69 -34.80
C LYS A 604 -34.77 29.07 -36.08
N GLN A 605 -34.29 28.65 -37.25
CA GLN A 605 -34.96 28.88 -38.53
C GLN A 605 -36.33 28.21 -38.61
N GLU A 606 -36.49 26.99 -38.07
CA GLU A 606 -37.79 26.30 -38.00
C GLU A 606 -38.78 27.06 -37.12
N VAL A 607 -38.34 27.55 -35.96
CA VAL A 607 -39.17 28.36 -35.07
C VAL A 607 -39.55 29.69 -35.72
N GLU A 608 -38.61 30.38 -36.38
CA GLU A 608 -38.89 31.60 -37.13
C GLU A 608 -39.90 31.38 -38.25
N LYS A 609 -39.79 30.27 -39.00
CA LYS A 609 -40.79 29.87 -40.01
C LYS A 609 -42.17 29.66 -39.37
N HIS A 610 -42.24 28.93 -38.26
CA HIS A 610 -43.50 28.66 -37.58
C HIS A 610 -44.15 29.94 -37.04
N ILE A 611 -43.35 30.87 -36.48
CA ILE A 611 -43.83 32.19 -36.04
C ILE A 611 -44.37 32.99 -37.22
N MET A 612 -43.66 33.02 -38.36
CA MET A 612 -44.14 33.71 -39.56
C MET A 612 -45.43 33.10 -40.12
N GLU A 613 -45.57 31.78 -40.12
CA GLU A 613 -46.81 31.10 -40.52
C GLU A 613 -47.97 31.42 -39.59
N GLN A 614 -47.75 31.45 -38.27
CA GLN A 614 -48.80 31.85 -37.32
C GLN A 614 -49.15 33.32 -37.46
N ALA A 615 -48.17 34.21 -37.66
CA ALA A 615 -48.42 35.62 -37.92
C ALA A 615 -49.27 35.79 -39.19
N LYS A 616 -48.93 35.09 -40.28
CA LYS A 616 -49.74 35.10 -41.51
C LYS A 616 -51.19 34.66 -41.26
N LYS A 617 -51.43 33.67 -40.40
CA LYS A 617 -52.79 33.21 -40.04
C LYS A 617 -53.57 34.21 -39.18
N ILE A 618 -52.90 35.09 -38.45
CA ILE A 618 -53.54 36.10 -37.60
C ILE A 618 -53.86 37.37 -38.40
N PHE A 619 -53.03 37.69 -39.40
CA PHE A 619 -53.15 38.90 -40.22
C PHE A 619 -53.85 38.70 -41.57
N ALA A 620 -54.17 37.47 -41.95
CA ALA A 620 -55.04 37.12 -43.07
C ALA A 620 -56.42 36.77 -42.52
#